data_AF-A0A497ECY9-F1
#
_entry.id   AF-A0A497ECY9-F1
#
_cell.length_a   1.000
_cell.length_b   1.000
_cell.length_c   1.000
_cell.angle_alpha   90.00
_cell.angle_beta   90.00
_cell.angle_gamma   90.00
#
_symmetry.space_group_name_H-M   'P 1'
#
loop_
_entity.id
_entity.type
_entity.pdbx_description
1 polymer ?
#
loop_
_entity_poly.entity_id
_entity_poly.type
_entity_poly.pdbx_seq_one_letter_code
_entity_poly.pdbx_strand_id
1 'polypeptide(L)'
;SLTISGTPTGLSSIFSPATVVPPGSSTLTLGNTGGVAAGSHDMTITGTAGLVTHDTGITLTLFDGVPGSPTPSAPANGAVEVLVDTTFEWSAVPNATAYTLEVARDAAFTDLVDTVTTSSTTASLTVALDPITQYYWRVTAENICGAGSPSEVWAFTTRAIPPILLVDDDDNSPDVRAAYTATLDAMGLAYDIWDTANSDNEPSSVQLSPYRTVIWFTGDEFGGSAGPGGNGEGALQTWMDAGDRCLMISGQDYYYDRNLTGFMTSHLGLGSATSDVEQTTVTGVGTLFSGLGPYTLSYPFSNYSDTFVADAGGELAFDGNQGGAATLKINGTSMGFFLGFPAEALADADRQEVFEVFFGACSEPALFSDGFEGGDTTAWSWSGTKW
;
A
#
# COMPACT_ATOMS: atom_id res chain seq x y z
N SER A 1 -29.21 -0.69 50.44
CA SER A 1 -29.34 -2.09 50.03
C SER A 1 -28.99 -2.21 48.56
N LEU A 2 -28.61 -3.42 48.13
CA LEU A 2 -28.35 -3.74 46.73
C LEU A 2 -29.40 -4.76 46.26
N THR A 3 -29.97 -4.51 45.09
CA THR A 3 -30.96 -5.39 44.45
C THR A 3 -30.64 -5.52 42.96
N ILE A 4 -31.08 -6.61 42.35
CA ILE A 4 -31.01 -6.81 40.90
C ILE A 4 -32.41 -7.13 40.38
N SER A 5 -32.74 -6.59 39.22
CA SER A 5 -34.01 -6.84 38.51
C SER A 5 -33.73 -7.18 37.04
N GLY A 6 -34.73 -7.72 36.34
CA GLY A 6 -34.57 -8.23 34.98
C GLY A 6 -33.87 -9.59 34.90
N THR A 7 -33.67 -10.28 36.03
CA THR A 7 -33.02 -11.59 36.04
C THR A 7 -33.86 -12.62 35.27
N PRO A 8 -33.26 -13.37 34.33
CA PRO A 8 -33.99 -14.39 33.58
C PRO A 8 -34.41 -15.56 34.47
N THR A 9 -35.48 -16.24 34.07
CA THR A 9 -36.00 -17.40 34.83
C THR A 9 -34.91 -18.47 34.95
N GLY A 10 -34.67 -18.94 36.18
CA GLY A 10 -33.66 -19.96 36.48
C GLY A 10 -32.32 -19.40 36.97
N LEU A 11 -32.03 -18.10 36.76
CA LEU A 11 -30.79 -17.48 37.24
C LEU A 11 -30.87 -17.23 38.75
N SER A 12 -29.83 -17.60 39.49
CA SER A 12 -29.68 -17.18 40.88
C SER A 12 -28.74 -15.97 40.97
N SER A 13 -29.06 -15.04 41.87
CA SER A 13 -28.28 -13.82 42.07
C SER A 13 -28.17 -13.48 43.55
N ILE A 14 -26.96 -13.27 44.05
CA ILE A 14 -26.73 -12.92 45.46
C ILE A 14 -25.68 -11.81 45.60
N PHE A 15 -25.97 -10.82 46.43
CA PHE A 15 -25.01 -9.79 46.84
C PHE A 15 -24.36 -10.16 48.17
N SER A 16 -23.04 -10.09 48.25
CA SER A 16 -22.28 -10.34 49.48
C SER A 16 -21.26 -9.22 49.74
N PRO A 17 -21.46 -8.36 50.77
CA PRO A 17 -22.67 -8.23 51.60
C PRO A 17 -23.85 -7.59 50.83
N ALA A 18 -25.10 -7.89 51.21
CA ALA A 18 -26.31 -7.33 50.57
C ALA A 18 -26.53 -5.82 50.84
N THR A 19 -25.80 -5.26 51.79
CA THR A 19 -25.78 -3.83 52.12
C THR A 19 -24.34 -3.38 52.33
N VAL A 20 -24.00 -2.20 51.83
CA VAL A 20 -22.68 -1.57 52.03
C VAL A 20 -22.85 -0.28 52.83
N VAL A 21 -21.88 0.02 53.71
CA VAL A 21 -21.73 1.33 54.35
C VAL A 21 -20.52 2.00 53.70
N PRO A 22 -20.68 3.15 53.02
CA PRO A 22 -19.55 3.81 52.39
C PRO A 22 -18.48 4.28 53.40
N PRO A 23 -17.18 4.08 53.09
CA PRO A 23 -16.65 3.36 51.94
C PRO A 23 -16.76 1.83 52.14
N GLY A 24 -17.30 1.12 51.14
CA GLY A 24 -17.44 -0.33 51.18
C GLY A 24 -17.83 -0.90 49.81
N SER A 25 -17.60 -2.20 49.60
CA SER A 25 -17.88 -2.91 48.36
C SER A 25 -18.77 -4.13 48.59
N SER A 26 -19.40 -4.62 47.53
CA SER A 26 -20.19 -5.86 47.51
C SER A 26 -19.89 -6.63 46.23
N THR A 27 -19.94 -7.96 46.32
CA THR A 27 -19.82 -8.86 45.17
C THR A 27 -21.20 -9.39 44.78
N LEU A 28 -21.61 -9.16 43.53
CA LEU A 28 -22.74 -9.87 42.92
C LEU A 28 -22.24 -11.20 42.36
N THR A 29 -22.76 -12.31 42.88
CA THR A 29 -22.55 -13.65 42.32
C THR A 29 -23.79 -14.06 41.55
N LEU A 30 -23.62 -14.33 40.24
CA LEU A 30 -24.63 -14.95 39.40
C LEU A 30 -24.36 -16.46 39.32
N GLY A 31 -25.37 -17.27 39.61
CA GLY A 31 -25.27 -18.72 39.65
C GLY A 31 -26.38 -19.42 38.87
N ASN A 32 -26.28 -20.75 38.79
CA ASN A 32 -27.21 -21.59 38.02
C ASN A 32 -27.36 -21.18 36.55
N THR A 33 -26.28 -20.69 35.93
CA THR A 33 -26.28 -20.23 34.54
C THR A 33 -26.65 -21.33 33.53
N GLY A 34 -26.35 -22.60 33.84
CA GLY A 34 -26.78 -23.74 33.02
C GLY A 34 -28.28 -24.03 33.04
N GLY A 35 -29.05 -23.41 33.95
CA GLY A 35 -30.52 -23.50 34.00
C GLY A 35 -31.23 -22.35 33.29
N VAL A 36 -30.49 -21.44 32.65
CA VAL A 36 -31.00 -20.26 31.95
C VAL A 36 -30.87 -20.48 30.45
N ALA A 37 -31.87 -20.07 29.68
CA ALA A 37 -31.81 -20.16 28.22
C ALA A 37 -30.63 -19.34 27.66
N ALA A 38 -29.98 -19.84 26.62
CA ALA A 38 -28.97 -19.08 25.87
C ALA A 38 -29.57 -17.78 25.31
N GLY A 39 -28.72 -16.78 25.12
CA GLY A 39 -29.11 -15.44 24.67
C GLY A 39 -28.60 -14.32 25.59
N SER A 40 -28.96 -13.10 25.22
CA SER A 40 -28.60 -11.89 25.96
C SER A 40 -29.70 -11.54 26.98
N HIS A 41 -29.30 -11.37 28.23
CA HIS A 41 -30.21 -11.04 29.33
C HIS A 41 -29.76 -9.74 30.00
N ASP A 42 -30.51 -8.67 29.75
CA ASP A 42 -30.27 -7.36 30.36
C ASP A 42 -30.86 -7.32 31.78
N MET A 43 -30.05 -6.89 32.73
CA MET A 43 -30.41 -6.80 34.15
C MET A 43 -29.99 -5.43 34.70
N THR A 44 -30.73 -4.96 35.69
CA THR A 44 -30.45 -3.68 36.36
C THR A 44 -30.10 -3.92 37.80
N ILE A 45 -28.91 -3.47 38.20
CA ILE A 45 -28.48 -3.41 39.59
C ILE A 45 -28.89 -2.05 40.15
N THR A 46 -29.64 -2.07 41.26
CA THR A 46 -30.11 -0.88 41.96
C THR A 46 -29.49 -0.82 43.35
N GLY A 47 -28.81 0.29 43.65
CA GLY A 47 -28.39 0.67 44.99
C GLY A 47 -29.36 1.66 45.61
N THR A 48 -29.81 1.40 46.84
CA THR A 48 -30.75 2.28 47.56
C THR A 48 -30.19 2.74 48.90
N ALA A 49 -30.19 4.06 49.14
CA ALA A 49 -29.84 4.68 50.41
C ALA A 49 -30.92 5.72 50.80
N GLY A 50 -31.82 5.33 51.70
CA GLY A 50 -32.98 6.16 52.05
C GLY A 50 -33.90 6.34 50.84
N LEU A 51 -34.08 7.60 50.40
CA LEU A 51 -34.87 7.96 49.22
C LEU A 51 -34.03 8.07 47.93
N VAL A 52 -32.71 7.90 48.02
CA VAL A 52 -31.80 8.00 46.87
C VAL A 52 -31.59 6.61 46.28
N THR A 53 -31.76 6.51 44.96
CA THR A 53 -31.48 5.30 44.19
C THR A 53 -30.49 5.60 43.08
N HIS A 54 -29.63 4.63 42.79
CA HIS A 54 -28.72 4.65 41.65
C HIS A 54 -28.78 3.30 40.95
N ASP A 55 -28.92 3.33 39.64
CA ASP A 55 -29.01 2.14 38.81
C ASP A 55 -27.77 1.99 37.92
N THR A 56 -27.37 0.75 37.68
CA THR A 56 -26.42 0.39 36.64
C THR A 56 -26.90 -0.85 35.90
N GLY A 57 -26.85 -0.82 34.56
CA GLY A 57 -27.22 -1.94 33.71
C GLY A 57 -26.05 -2.92 33.55
N ILE A 58 -26.35 -4.21 33.53
CA ILE A 58 -25.42 -5.28 33.14
C ILE A 58 -26.11 -6.21 32.13
N THR A 59 -25.34 -6.82 31.24
CA THR A 59 -25.83 -7.80 30.28
C THR A 59 -25.13 -9.14 30.51
N LEU A 60 -25.90 -10.20 30.75
CA LEU A 60 -25.40 -11.57 30.81
C LEU A 60 -25.70 -12.26 29.48
N THR A 61 -24.65 -12.59 28.73
CA THR A 61 -24.78 -13.41 27.51
C THR A 61 -24.44 -14.86 27.83
N LEU A 62 -25.37 -15.77 27.54
CA LEU A 62 -25.20 -17.20 27.73
C LEU A 62 -25.22 -17.94 26.40
N PHE A 63 -24.39 -18.98 26.30
CA PHE A 63 -24.26 -19.83 25.13
C PHE A 63 -24.56 -21.28 25.52
N ASP A 64 -25.21 -22.02 24.62
CA ASP A 64 -25.59 -23.42 24.79
C ASP A 64 -24.64 -24.40 24.08
N GLY A 65 -23.61 -23.88 23.40
CA GLY A 65 -22.57 -24.66 22.74
C GLY A 65 -21.53 -23.79 22.02
N VAL A 66 -20.58 -24.48 21.39
CA VAL A 66 -19.63 -23.84 20.46
C VAL A 66 -20.39 -23.33 19.22
N PRO A 67 -19.89 -22.28 18.53
CA PRO A 67 -20.53 -21.76 17.33
C PRO A 67 -20.56 -22.79 16.19
N GLY A 68 -21.46 -22.57 15.23
CA GLY A 68 -21.47 -23.30 13.97
C GLY A 68 -20.26 -22.99 13.08
N SER A 69 -20.22 -23.63 11.92
CA SER A 69 -19.17 -23.39 10.92
C SER A 69 -19.49 -22.15 10.06
N PRO A 70 -18.54 -21.21 9.87
CA PRO A 70 -18.71 -20.09 8.94
C PRO A 70 -18.82 -20.55 7.49
N THR A 71 -19.51 -19.77 6.65
CA THR A 71 -19.50 -19.94 5.19
C THR A 71 -18.55 -18.91 4.56
N PRO A 72 -17.45 -19.31 3.91
CA PRO A 72 -16.56 -18.40 3.20
C PRO A 72 -17.30 -17.64 2.08
N SER A 73 -16.84 -16.43 1.75
CA SER A 73 -17.40 -15.64 0.64
C SER A 73 -16.33 -15.03 -0.28
N ALA A 74 -15.20 -14.56 0.26
CA ALA A 74 -14.10 -14.00 -0.53
C ALA A 74 -12.72 -14.32 0.09
N PRO A 75 -11.67 -14.56 -0.72
CA PRO A 75 -11.70 -14.79 -2.17
C PRO A 75 -12.55 -16.01 -2.55
N ALA A 76 -13.22 -15.99 -3.70
CA ALA A 76 -14.09 -17.09 -4.12
C ALA A 76 -13.31 -18.41 -4.28
N ASN A 77 -13.96 -19.56 -4.01
CA ASN A 77 -13.29 -20.85 -4.16
C ASN A 77 -12.84 -21.09 -5.61
N GLY A 78 -11.55 -21.37 -5.79
CA GLY A 78 -10.90 -21.53 -7.09
C GLY A 78 -10.61 -20.21 -7.82
N ALA A 79 -10.74 -19.06 -7.15
CA ALA A 79 -10.40 -17.77 -7.76
C ALA A 79 -8.94 -17.74 -8.23
N VAL A 80 -8.72 -17.10 -9.37
CA VAL A 80 -7.40 -16.78 -9.92
C VAL A 80 -7.25 -15.28 -10.00
N GLU A 81 -6.03 -14.81 -10.24
CA GLU A 81 -5.69 -13.39 -10.33
C GLU A 81 -6.03 -12.58 -9.05
N VAL A 82 -5.93 -13.23 -7.88
CA VAL A 82 -6.22 -12.58 -6.59
C VAL A 82 -5.04 -11.70 -6.17
N LEU A 83 -5.32 -10.52 -5.60
CA LEU A 83 -4.28 -9.64 -5.07
C LEU A 83 -3.53 -10.30 -3.89
N VAL A 84 -2.24 -10.00 -3.76
CA VAL A 84 -1.40 -10.55 -2.69
C VAL A 84 -1.72 -10.00 -1.30
N ASP A 85 -2.47 -8.90 -1.24
CA ASP A 85 -2.98 -8.21 -0.03
C ASP A 85 -4.51 -8.30 0.09
N THR A 86 -5.13 -9.32 -0.53
CA THR A 86 -6.58 -9.51 -0.52
C THR A 86 -7.17 -9.55 0.90
N THR A 87 -8.39 -9.02 1.03
CA THR A 87 -9.23 -9.20 2.22
C THR A 87 -10.03 -10.49 2.11
N PHE A 88 -10.15 -11.19 3.23
CA PHE A 88 -10.95 -12.41 3.39
C PHE A 88 -12.28 -12.08 4.03
N GLU A 89 -13.34 -12.74 3.58
CA GLU A 89 -14.71 -12.50 4.04
C GLU A 89 -15.47 -13.81 4.22
N TRP A 90 -16.36 -13.85 5.21
CA TRP A 90 -17.22 -14.99 5.50
C TRP A 90 -18.55 -14.55 6.13
N SER A 91 -19.51 -15.47 6.24
CA SER A 91 -20.81 -15.21 6.87
C SER A 91 -20.69 -15.10 8.40
N ALA A 92 -21.44 -14.17 9.01
CA ALA A 92 -21.61 -14.14 10.46
C ALA A 92 -22.21 -15.45 10.99
N VAL A 93 -21.64 -15.99 12.06
CA VAL A 93 -22.13 -17.20 12.74
C VAL A 93 -22.83 -16.80 14.05
N PRO A 94 -24.08 -17.24 14.28
CA PRO A 94 -24.75 -17.03 15.56
C PRO A 94 -23.91 -17.54 16.73
N ASN A 95 -23.91 -16.80 17.84
CA ASN A 95 -23.15 -17.11 19.06
C ASN A 95 -21.63 -17.03 18.94
N ALA A 96 -21.06 -16.63 17.79
CA ALA A 96 -19.64 -16.36 17.66
C ALA A 96 -19.27 -15.01 18.28
N THR A 97 -18.17 -14.97 19.03
CA THR A 97 -17.59 -13.72 19.57
C THR A 97 -16.28 -13.35 18.87
N ALA A 98 -15.65 -14.32 18.23
CA ALA A 98 -14.46 -14.14 17.39
C ALA A 98 -14.38 -15.22 16.31
N TYR A 99 -13.48 -15.00 15.36
CA TYR A 99 -13.16 -15.89 14.27
C TYR A 99 -11.64 -15.99 14.14
N THR A 100 -11.15 -17.18 13.79
CA THR A 100 -9.76 -17.43 13.40
C THR A 100 -9.72 -17.79 11.93
N LEU A 101 -9.09 -16.95 11.12
CA LEU A 101 -8.72 -17.20 9.73
C LEU A 101 -7.36 -17.89 9.70
N GLU A 102 -7.26 -19.00 8.97
CA GLU A 102 -5.99 -19.66 8.67
C GLU A 102 -5.78 -19.66 7.15
N VAL A 103 -4.58 -19.27 6.70
CA VAL A 103 -4.15 -19.35 5.30
C VAL A 103 -2.90 -20.21 5.22
N ALA A 104 -2.85 -21.14 4.28
CA ALA A 104 -1.82 -22.17 4.15
C ALA A 104 -1.40 -22.39 2.69
N ARG A 105 -0.20 -22.94 2.47
CA ARG A 105 0.26 -23.38 1.14
C ARG A 105 -0.27 -24.77 0.76
N ASP A 106 -0.86 -25.50 1.70
CA ASP A 106 -1.41 -26.83 1.47
C ASP A 106 -2.80 -27.03 2.10
N ALA A 107 -3.60 -27.90 1.48
CA ALA A 107 -5.00 -28.16 1.90
C ALA A 107 -5.12 -28.86 3.26
N ALA A 108 -4.04 -29.47 3.77
CA ALA A 108 -4.01 -30.09 5.09
C ALA A 108 -3.60 -29.12 6.20
N PHE A 109 -3.29 -27.86 5.86
CA PHE A 109 -2.88 -26.80 6.79
C PHE A 109 -1.64 -27.19 7.60
N THR A 110 -0.65 -27.80 6.95
CA THR A 110 0.65 -28.15 7.57
C THR A 110 1.72 -27.09 7.38
N ASP A 111 1.61 -26.29 6.32
CA ASP A 111 2.43 -25.12 5.98
C ASP A 111 1.56 -23.87 6.06
N LEU A 112 1.38 -23.37 7.29
CA LEU A 112 0.63 -22.14 7.57
C LEU A 112 1.45 -20.92 7.16
N VAL A 113 0.80 -20.04 6.40
CA VAL A 113 1.33 -18.75 5.97
C VAL A 113 0.96 -17.69 7.00
N ASP A 114 -0.31 -17.68 7.42
CA ASP A 114 -0.80 -16.74 8.42
C ASP A 114 -1.96 -17.33 9.24
N THR A 115 -2.17 -16.78 10.43
CA THR A 115 -3.30 -17.07 11.30
C THR A 115 -3.75 -15.79 11.98
N VAL A 116 -4.95 -15.33 11.66
CA VAL A 116 -5.49 -14.04 12.10
C VAL A 116 -6.77 -14.26 12.91
N THR A 117 -6.83 -13.67 14.11
CA THR A 117 -8.06 -13.66 14.92
C THR A 117 -8.73 -12.28 14.87
N THR A 118 -10.04 -12.25 14.66
CA THR A 118 -10.83 -11.01 14.55
C THR A 118 -12.24 -11.21 15.12
N SER A 119 -12.88 -10.14 15.59
CA SER A 119 -14.32 -10.14 15.93
C SER A 119 -15.21 -9.76 14.74
N SER A 120 -14.63 -9.29 13.64
CA SER A 120 -15.31 -8.99 12.37
C SER A 120 -15.55 -10.26 11.55
N THR A 121 -16.39 -10.16 10.53
CA THR A 121 -16.55 -11.19 9.48
C THR A 121 -15.59 -10.99 8.30
N THR A 122 -14.58 -10.13 8.50
CA THR A 122 -13.55 -9.81 7.53
C THR A 122 -12.18 -9.77 8.20
N ALA A 123 -11.14 -10.18 7.47
CA ALA A 123 -9.75 -10.07 7.91
C ALA A 123 -8.80 -9.85 6.74
N SER A 124 -7.76 -9.04 6.98
CA SER A 124 -6.60 -8.93 6.10
C SER A 124 -5.42 -9.66 6.75
N LEU A 125 -4.47 -10.10 5.94
CA LEU A 125 -3.28 -10.81 6.43
C LEU A 125 -2.27 -9.84 7.05
N THR A 126 -1.45 -10.38 7.94
CA THR A 126 -0.31 -9.68 8.57
C THR A 126 0.99 -9.86 7.79
N VAL A 127 0.97 -10.75 6.80
CA VAL A 127 2.09 -11.04 5.89
C VAL A 127 1.63 -10.93 4.45
N ALA A 128 2.53 -10.49 3.56
CA ALA A 128 2.26 -10.47 2.13
C ALA A 128 2.31 -11.90 1.55
N LEU A 129 1.41 -12.19 0.61
CA LEU A 129 1.43 -13.44 -0.13
C LEU A 129 2.44 -13.41 -1.28
N ASP A 130 2.97 -14.58 -1.63
CA ASP A 130 3.80 -14.75 -2.81
C ASP A 130 2.91 -14.63 -4.07
N PRO A 131 3.37 -13.98 -5.15
CA PRO A 131 2.63 -13.92 -6.42
C PRO A 131 2.60 -15.28 -7.12
N ILE A 132 1.64 -15.47 -8.03
CA ILE A 132 1.50 -16.69 -8.85
C ILE A 132 1.51 -17.97 -7.98
N THR A 133 0.91 -17.91 -6.81
CA THR A 133 0.95 -18.97 -5.80
C THR A 133 -0.45 -19.35 -5.38
N GLN A 134 -0.72 -20.65 -5.33
CA GLN A 134 -1.98 -21.17 -4.83
C GLN A 134 -1.94 -21.28 -3.30
N TYR A 135 -2.99 -20.79 -2.66
CA TYR A 135 -3.20 -20.87 -1.22
C TYR A 135 -4.53 -21.53 -0.89
N TYR A 136 -4.61 -22.06 0.32
CA TYR A 136 -5.79 -22.67 0.92
C TYR A 136 -6.15 -21.89 2.17
N TRP A 137 -7.43 -21.69 2.42
CA TRP A 137 -7.87 -20.96 3.59
C TRP A 137 -9.15 -21.53 4.17
N ARG A 138 -9.32 -21.33 5.47
CA ARG A 138 -10.51 -21.70 6.23
C ARG A 138 -10.70 -20.74 7.40
N VAL A 139 -11.92 -20.70 7.92
CA VAL A 139 -12.27 -19.86 9.07
C VAL A 139 -12.98 -20.70 10.13
N THR A 140 -12.60 -20.50 11.39
CA THR A 140 -13.24 -21.14 12.54
C THR A 140 -13.87 -20.08 13.43
N ALA A 141 -15.15 -20.22 13.76
CA ALA A 141 -15.82 -19.35 14.74
C ALA A 141 -15.60 -19.87 16.16
N GLU A 142 -15.46 -18.95 17.13
CA GLU A 142 -15.27 -19.30 18.54
C GLU A 142 -16.08 -18.42 19.48
N ASN A 143 -16.36 -18.97 20.65
CA ASN A 143 -16.93 -18.26 21.79
C ASN A 143 -16.39 -18.81 23.11
N ILE A 144 -16.96 -18.41 24.25
CA ILE A 144 -16.51 -18.85 25.58
C ILE A 144 -16.66 -20.36 25.81
N CYS A 145 -17.49 -21.07 25.03
CA CYS A 145 -17.61 -22.53 25.07
C CYS A 145 -16.50 -23.23 24.28
N GLY A 146 -15.72 -22.50 23.47
CA GLY A 146 -14.62 -23.00 22.65
C GLY A 146 -14.78 -22.70 21.15
N ALA A 147 -13.86 -23.25 20.36
CA ALA A 147 -13.90 -23.18 18.90
C ALA A 147 -14.91 -24.19 18.33
N GLY A 148 -15.66 -23.74 17.32
CA GLY A 148 -16.54 -24.56 16.51
C GLY A 148 -15.79 -25.44 15.51
N SER A 149 -16.52 -25.97 14.53
CA SER A 149 -15.89 -26.65 13.38
C SER A 149 -15.39 -25.60 12.36
N PRO A 150 -14.24 -25.82 11.71
CA PRO A 150 -13.79 -24.96 10.62
C PRO A 150 -14.79 -24.94 9.46
N SER A 151 -14.71 -23.89 8.64
CA SER A 151 -15.40 -23.79 7.35
C SER A 151 -14.98 -24.89 6.37
N GLU A 152 -15.67 -24.99 5.24
CA GLU A 152 -15.09 -25.63 4.06
C GLU A 152 -13.75 -24.98 3.70
N VAL A 153 -12.81 -25.80 3.24
CA VAL A 153 -11.51 -25.31 2.76
C VAL A 153 -11.70 -24.75 1.37
N TRP A 154 -11.41 -23.47 1.20
CA TRP A 154 -11.40 -22.81 -0.11
C TRP A 154 -9.96 -22.60 -0.57
N ALA A 155 -9.77 -22.55 -1.88
CA ALA A 155 -8.47 -22.26 -2.48
C ALA A 155 -8.55 -21.05 -3.41
N PHE A 156 -7.43 -20.35 -3.58
CA PHE A 156 -7.30 -19.28 -4.58
C PHE A 156 -5.85 -19.21 -5.08
N THR A 157 -5.63 -18.54 -6.20
CA THR A 157 -4.30 -18.32 -6.78
C THR A 157 -4.05 -16.83 -6.91
N THR A 158 -2.95 -16.36 -6.33
CA THR A 158 -2.52 -14.96 -6.46
C THR A 158 -2.10 -14.64 -7.88
N ARG A 159 -2.28 -13.38 -8.31
CA ARG A 159 -1.82 -12.91 -9.62
C ARG A 159 -0.31 -12.76 -9.69
N ALA A 160 0.20 -12.58 -10.90
CA ALA A 160 1.51 -11.96 -11.11
C ALA A 160 1.46 -10.48 -10.72
N ILE A 161 2.53 -9.97 -10.12
CA ILE A 161 2.68 -8.54 -9.88
C ILE A 161 3.31 -7.93 -11.14
N PRO A 162 2.68 -6.92 -11.77
CA PRO A 162 3.29 -6.24 -12.90
C PRO A 162 4.58 -5.53 -12.47
N PRO A 163 5.53 -5.30 -13.39
CA PRO A 163 6.80 -4.67 -13.05
C PRO A 163 6.65 -3.19 -12.66
N ILE A 164 5.51 -2.56 -12.97
CA ILE A 164 5.29 -1.12 -12.87
C ILE A 164 4.23 -0.83 -11.81
N LEU A 165 4.55 0.07 -10.89
CA LEU A 165 3.57 0.78 -10.08
C LEU A 165 3.42 2.21 -10.61
N LEU A 166 2.19 2.58 -10.91
CA LEU A 166 1.79 3.93 -11.23
C LEU A 166 1.21 4.57 -9.95
N VAL A 167 1.97 5.48 -9.34
CA VAL A 167 1.52 6.27 -8.20
C VAL A 167 0.86 7.53 -8.73
N ASP A 168 -0.45 7.57 -8.59
CA ASP A 168 -1.29 8.71 -8.93
C ASP A 168 -1.46 9.60 -7.70
N ASP A 169 -0.86 10.78 -7.80
CA ASP A 169 -0.78 11.81 -6.78
C ASP A 169 -1.28 13.15 -7.32
N ASP A 170 -2.25 13.13 -8.25
CA ASP A 170 -2.77 14.34 -8.93
C ASP A 170 -4.04 14.94 -8.31
N ASP A 171 -4.43 14.47 -7.12
CA ASP A 171 -5.64 14.86 -6.39
C ASP A 171 -6.97 14.66 -7.15
N ASN A 172 -6.95 14.01 -8.31
CA ASN A 172 -8.04 13.92 -9.29
C ASN A 172 -8.59 15.30 -9.72
N SER A 173 -7.76 16.36 -9.69
CA SER A 173 -8.20 17.74 -9.95
C SER A 173 -7.14 18.62 -10.65
N PRO A 174 -6.90 18.44 -11.96
CA PRO A 174 -7.57 17.51 -12.86
C PRO A 174 -7.00 16.09 -12.79
N ASP A 175 -7.85 15.08 -12.94
CA ASP A 175 -7.42 13.70 -13.13
C ASP A 175 -6.70 13.56 -14.49
N VAL A 176 -5.39 13.36 -14.43
CA VAL A 176 -4.47 13.15 -15.55
C VAL A 176 -3.97 11.72 -15.66
N ARG A 177 -4.43 10.80 -14.81
CA ARG A 177 -4.14 9.36 -14.87
C ARG A 177 -4.30 8.76 -16.26
N ALA A 178 -5.30 9.24 -17.01
CA ALA A 178 -5.59 8.79 -18.37
C ALA A 178 -4.39 8.96 -19.32
N ALA A 179 -3.58 10.01 -19.14
CA ALA A 179 -2.40 10.25 -19.97
C ALA A 179 -1.33 9.16 -19.78
N TYR A 180 -1.09 8.77 -18.52
CA TYR A 180 -0.12 7.73 -18.16
C TYR A 180 -0.60 6.34 -18.56
N THR A 181 -1.82 5.99 -18.16
CA THR A 181 -2.42 4.66 -18.44
C THR A 181 -2.55 4.40 -19.94
N ALA A 182 -2.98 5.38 -20.74
CA ALA A 182 -3.04 5.23 -22.19
C ALA A 182 -1.65 5.02 -22.83
N THR A 183 -0.61 5.64 -22.27
CA THR A 183 0.78 5.46 -22.75
C THR A 183 1.29 4.06 -22.44
N LEU A 184 1.08 3.58 -21.21
CA LEU A 184 1.48 2.24 -20.79
C LEU A 184 0.70 1.16 -21.57
N ASP A 185 -0.61 1.36 -21.78
CA ASP A 185 -1.47 0.47 -22.56
C ASP A 185 -1.02 0.42 -24.03
N ALA A 186 -0.67 1.56 -24.64
CA ALA A 186 -0.15 1.63 -26.01
C ALA A 186 1.17 0.87 -26.18
N MET A 187 2.00 0.84 -25.12
CA MET A 187 3.25 0.08 -25.06
C MET A 187 3.04 -1.39 -24.69
N GLY A 188 1.82 -1.81 -24.31
CA GLY A 188 1.51 -3.17 -23.86
C GLY A 188 2.14 -3.52 -22.51
N LEU A 189 2.42 -2.52 -21.68
CA LEU A 189 3.02 -2.68 -20.36
C LEU A 189 1.93 -2.90 -19.31
N ALA A 190 2.08 -3.95 -18.50
CA ALA A 190 1.22 -4.18 -17.35
C ALA A 190 1.68 -3.32 -16.16
N TYR A 191 0.72 -2.78 -15.41
CA TYR A 191 0.96 -1.91 -14.26
C TYR A 191 -0.12 -2.11 -13.20
N ASP A 192 0.22 -1.72 -11.98
CA ASP A 192 -0.74 -1.47 -10.91
C ASP A 192 -0.85 0.02 -10.64
N ILE A 193 -1.95 0.44 -10.03
CA ILE A 193 -2.19 1.83 -9.67
C ILE A 193 -2.28 1.96 -8.16
N TRP A 194 -1.52 2.88 -7.62
CA TRP A 194 -1.66 3.37 -6.25
C TRP A 194 -2.17 4.81 -6.31
N ASP A 195 -3.43 5.00 -5.94
CA ASP A 195 -4.08 6.31 -5.92
C ASP A 195 -4.00 6.89 -4.50
N THR A 196 -3.33 8.03 -4.34
CA THR A 196 -3.20 8.69 -3.04
C THR A 196 -4.50 9.37 -2.60
N ALA A 197 -5.45 9.56 -3.51
CA ALA A 197 -6.80 10.07 -3.27
C ALA A 197 -6.82 11.40 -2.48
N ASN A 198 -5.89 12.30 -2.78
CA ASN A 198 -5.68 13.57 -2.07
C ASN A 198 -5.36 13.37 -0.58
N SER A 199 -4.35 12.53 -0.33
CA SER A 199 -3.82 12.29 1.00
C SER A 199 -2.37 11.82 0.93
N ASP A 200 -1.60 12.01 2.01
CA ASP A 200 -0.26 11.42 2.16
C ASP A 200 -0.31 9.88 2.39
N ASN A 201 -1.34 9.19 1.90
CA ASN A 201 -1.39 7.73 1.91
C ASN A 201 -0.51 7.17 0.79
N GLU A 202 0.79 7.30 0.99
CA GLU A 202 1.83 6.94 0.03
C GLU A 202 2.27 5.47 0.21
N PRO A 203 2.73 4.80 -0.86
CA PRO A 203 3.17 3.42 -0.77
C PRO A 203 4.42 3.30 0.12
N SER A 204 4.35 2.43 1.12
CA SER A 204 5.50 2.09 1.96
C SER A 204 6.58 1.34 1.17
N SER A 205 7.81 1.27 1.70
CA SER A 205 8.91 0.51 1.04
C SER A 205 8.57 -0.97 0.84
N VAL A 206 7.74 -1.55 1.72
CA VAL A 206 7.25 -2.93 1.59
C VAL A 206 6.31 -3.04 0.39
N GLN A 207 5.40 -2.08 0.21
CA GLN A 207 4.47 -2.04 -0.93
C GLN A 207 5.17 -1.72 -2.25
N LEU A 208 6.24 -0.92 -2.22
CA LEU A 208 7.07 -0.64 -3.39
C LEU A 208 7.95 -1.84 -3.79
N SER A 209 8.41 -2.64 -2.82
CA SER A 209 9.40 -3.71 -3.02
C SER A 209 9.14 -4.69 -4.17
N PRO A 210 7.89 -5.08 -4.49
CA PRO A 210 7.62 -6.01 -5.59
C PRO A 210 7.77 -5.39 -6.98
N TYR A 211 7.68 -4.06 -7.08
CA TYR A 211 7.75 -3.35 -8.34
C TYR A 211 9.19 -3.00 -8.69
N ARG A 212 9.52 -3.13 -9.97
CA ARG A 212 10.83 -2.77 -10.51
C ARG A 212 10.86 -1.29 -10.92
N THR A 213 9.74 -0.79 -11.42
CA THR A 213 9.59 0.57 -11.88
C THR A 213 8.46 1.25 -11.12
N VAL A 214 8.69 2.50 -10.71
CA VAL A 214 7.67 3.37 -10.15
C VAL A 214 7.59 4.61 -11.04
N ILE A 215 6.38 4.93 -11.48
CA ILE A 215 6.06 6.22 -12.09
C ILE A 215 5.21 6.97 -11.06
N TRP A 216 5.69 8.13 -10.63
CA TRP A 216 4.99 9.01 -9.71
C TRP A 216 4.64 10.30 -10.44
N PHE A 217 3.37 10.68 -10.47
CA PHE A 217 2.95 11.92 -11.10
C PHE A 217 2.01 12.73 -10.23
N THR A 218 2.15 14.05 -10.29
CA THR A 218 1.51 14.97 -9.34
C THR A 218 0.48 15.91 -10.00
N GLY A 219 0.33 15.86 -11.33
CA GLY A 219 -0.58 16.75 -12.06
C GLY A 219 -0.35 18.25 -11.79
N ASP A 220 -1.44 18.96 -11.53
CA ASP A 220 -1.50 20.40 -11.17
C ASP A 220 -1.52 20.61 -9.65
N GLU A 221 -1.15 19.62 -8.83
CA GLU A 221 -1.21 19.79 -7.37
C GLU A 221 -0.19 20.84 -6.90
N PHE A 222 -0.66 21.85 -6.15
CA PHE A 222 0.19 22.89 -5.55
C PHE A 222 -0.28 23.31 -4.16
N GLY A 223 0.65 23.73 -3.30
CA GLY A 223 0.35 24.30 -1.99
C GLY A 223 -0.04 23.24 -0.95
N GLY A 224 0.45 22.01 -1.12
CA GLY A 224 0.04 20.83 -0.38
C GLY A 224 1.05 19.68 -0.43
N SER A 225 0.59 18.53 -0.88
CA SER A 225 1.24 17.23 -0.77
C SER A 225 1.91 16.79 -2.07
N ALA A 226 2.14 17.69 -3.04
CA ALA A 226 2.66 17.33 -4.35
C ALA A 226 3.95 16.50 -4.27
N GLY A 227 3.88 15.27 -4.80
CA GLY A 227 5.01 14.35 -4.87
C GLY A 227 5.27 13.61 -3.56
N PRO A 228 6.28 12.73 -3.53
CA PRO A 228 6.50 11.87 -2.37
C PRO A 228 6.88 12.66 -1.12
N GLY A 229 6.08 12.53 -0.06
CA GLY A 229 6.18 12.95 1.34
C GLY A 229 7.53 12.69 1.98
N GLY A 230 7.80 13.21 3.18
CA GLY A 230 8.99 12.80 3.93
C GLY A 230 9.04 11.28 4.18
N ASN A 231 7.86 10.66 4.35
CA ASN A 231 7.73 9.20 4.46
C ASN A 231 7.87 8.52 3.08
N GLY A 232 7.23 9.05 2.03
CA GLY A 232 7.35 8.57 0.66
C GLY A 232 8.79 8.64 0.13
N GLU A 233 9.52 9.73 0.33
CA GLU A 233 10.94 9.85 0.00
C GLU A 233 11.77 8.79 0.73
N GLY A 234 11.50 8.56 2.03
CA GLY A 234 12.17 7.51 2.79
C GLY A 234 11.88 6.10 2.26
N ALA A 235 10.63 5.86 1.83
CA ALA A 235 10.20 4.60 1.22
C ALA A 235 10.85 4.38 -0.15
N LEU A 236 10.81 5.39 -1.02
CA LEU A 236 11.45 5.39 -2.34
C LEU A 236 12.96 5.23 -2.22
N GLN A 237 13.61 5.92 -1.29
CA GLN A 237 15.03 5.75 -1.02
C GLN A 237 15.36 4.30 -0.65
N THR A 238 14.66 3.74 0.34
CA THR A 238 14.86 2.35 0.76
C THR A 238 14.67 1.37 -0.40
N TRP A 239 13.66 1.63 -1.24
CA TRP A 239 13.36 0.83 -2.42
C TRP A 239 14.46 0.96 -3.49
N MET A 240 14.89 2.17 -3.85
CA MET A 240 15.95 2.42 -4.84
C MET A 240 17.30 1.88 -4.38
N ASP A 241 17.64 2.01 -3.11
CA ASP A 241 18.88 1.51 -2.49
C ASP A 241 18.99 -0.03 -2.52
N ALA A 242 17.86 -0.74 -2.71
CA ALA A 242 17.86 -2.19 -2.93
C ALA A 242 18.45 -2.61 -4.29
N GLY A 243 18.66 -1.66 -5.21
CA GLY A 243 19.20 -1.89 -6.54
C GLY A 243 18.17 -2.37 -7.57
N ASP A 244 18.52 -2.25 -8.85
CA ASP A 244 17.69 -2.67 -9.99
C ASP A 244 16.29 -2.04 -9.95
N ARG A 245 16.23 -0.72 -9.67
CA ARG A 245 14.99 0.07 -9.56
C ARG A 245 15.00 1.28 -10.46
N CYS A 246 13.86 1.61 -11.06
CA CYS A 246 13.72 2.80 -11.90
C CYS A 246 12.57 3.68 -11.42
N LEU A 247 12.89 4.90 -11.02
CA LEU A 247 11.92 5.90 -10.63
C LEU A 247 11.79 6.95 -11.72
N MET A 248 10.56 7.22 -12.14
CA MET A 248 10.22 8.45 -12.85
C MET A 248 9.32 9.30 -11.95
N ILE A 249 9.73 10.54 -11.68
CA ILE A 249 8.86 11.56 -11.08
C ILE A 249 8.50 12.58 -12.16
N SER A 250 7.21 12.86 -12.30
CA SER A 250 6.66 13.76 -13.28
C SER A 250 5.76 14.77 -12.60
N GLY A 251 6.19 16.02 -12.50
CA GLY A 251 5.39 17.06 -11.86
C GLY A 251 6.04 18.42 -11.98
N GLN A 252 5.24 19.46 -11.83
CA GLN A 252 5.73 20.84 -11.84
C GLN A 252 5.98 21.42 -10.44
N ASP A 253 5.37 20.87 -9.38
CA ASP A 253 5.37 21.53 -8.06
C ASP A 253 5.96 20.68 -6.92
N TYR A 254 6.48 19.48 -7.20
CA TYR A 254 7.15 18.68 -6.18
C TYR A 254 8.34 19.43 -5.53
N TYR A 255 9.11 20.19 -6.31
CA TYR A 255 10.16 21.04 -5.75
C TYR A 255 9.58 22.22 -4.93
N TYR A 256 8.53 22.87 -5.42
CA TYR A 256 7.89 23.99 -4.74
C TYR A 256 7.41 23.59 -3.33
N ASP A 257 6.68 22.49 -3.23
CA ASP A 257 6.08 22.05 -1.97
C ASP A 257 7.13 21.54 -0.97
N ARG A 258 8.20 20.90 -1.46
CA ARG A 258 9.13 20.14 -0.59
C ARG A 258 10.49 20.79 -0.41
N ASN A 259 10.80 21.81 -1.23
CA ASN A 259 12.12 22.42 -1.36
C ASN A 259 13.19 21.38 -1.75
N LEU A 260 14.44 21.79 -1.89
CA LEU A 260 15.52 20.85 -2.22
C LEU A 260 15.74 19.83 -1.07
N THR A 261 15.36 18.56 -1.30
CA THR A 261 15.52 17.49 -0.31
C THR A 261 16.80 16.67 -0.51
N GLY A 262 17.16 15.92 0.54
CA GLY A 262 18.24 14.94 0.46
C GLY A 262 17.95 13.84 -0.56
N PHE A 263 16.68 13.45 -0.74
CA PHE A 263 16.27 12.46 -1.74
C PHE A 263 16.44 13.00 -3.16
N MET A 264 15.96 14.20 -3.46
CA MET A 264 16.11 14.83 -4.78
C MET A 264 17.58 14.92 -5.22
N THR A 265 18.47 15.32 -4.31
CA THR A 265 19.91 15.36 -4.59
C THR A 265 20.51 13.96 -4.77
N SER A 266 20.28 13.06 -3.82
CA SER A 266 20.93 11.74 -3.81
C SER A 266 20.42 10.77 -4.88
N HIS A 267 19.13 10.82 -5.24
CA HIS A 267 18.46 9.83 -6.09
C HIS A 267 17.90 10.39 -7.40
N LEU A 268 17.59 11.69 -7.48
CA LEU A 268 17.04 12.32 -8.70
C LEU A 268 18.04 13.20 -9.44
N GLY A 269 19.22 13.45 -8.86
CA GLY A 269 20.29 14.25 -9.47
C GLY A 269 20.01 15.74 -9.52
N LEU A 270 19.07 16.23 -8.71
CA LEU A 270 18.75 17.65 -8.65
C LEU A 270 19.76 18.37 -7.75
N GLY A 271 20.50 19.33 -8.28
CA GLY A 271 21.41 20.20 -7.53
C GLY A 271 20.75 21.48 -7.02
N SER A 272 19.88 22.07 -7.84
CA SER A 272 19.00 23.19 -7.47
C SER A 272 17.88 23.35 -8.49
N ALA A 273 16.77 23.98 -8.10
CA ALA A 273 15.68 24.31 -9.01
C ALA A 273 15.20 25.76 -8.85
N THR A 274 14.55 26.27 -9.90
CA THR A 274 13.79 27.52 -9.91
C THR A 274 12.35 27.18 -10.25
N SER A 275 11.42 27.57 -9.37
CA SER A 275 9.98 27.32 -9.52
C SER A 275 9.34 28.20 -10.59
N ASP A 276 8.27 27.72 -11.21
CA ASP A 276 7.28 28.51 -11.96
C ASP A 276 7.90 29.30 -13.13
N VAL A 277 8.70 28.62 -13.96
CA VAL A 277 9.42 29.26 -15.07
C VAL A 277 8.66 29.26 -16.40
N GLU A 278 7.55 28.52 -16.49
CA GLU A 278 6.70 28.41 -17.69
C GLU A 278 7.47 27.88 -18.94
N GLN A 279 7.99 26.65 -18.87
CA GLN A 279 8.56 25.94 -20.01
C GLN A 279 7.48 25.72 -21.09
N THR A 280 7.83 25.87 -22.36
CA THR A 280 6.91 25.66 -23.49
C THR A 280 7.48 24.73 -24.55
N THR A 281 8.79 24.48 -24.52
CA THR A 281 9.47 23.54 -25.38
C THR A 281 10.60 22.87 -24.62
N VAL A 282 10.84 21.58 -24.90
CA VAL A 282 11.95 20.81 -24.33
C VAL A 282 12.63 19.96 -25.39
N THR A 283 13.93 19.75 -25.26
CA THR A 283 14.73 18.90 -26.14
C THR A 283 15.52 17.94 -25.26
N GLY A 284 15.56 16.66 -25.64
CA GLY A 284 16.30 15.66 -24.90
C GLY A 284 17.82 15.88 -25.03
N VAL A 285 18.50 15.78 -23.89
CA VAL A 285 19.94 15.96 -23.73
C VAL A 285 20.50 14.85 -22.82
N GLY A 286 21.76 14.96 -22.40
CA GLY A 286 22.42 13.97 -21.54
C GLY A 286 22.77 12.69 -22.29
N THR A 287 23.02 11.61 -21.54
CA THR A 287 23.42 10.33 -22.12
C THR A 287 22.25 9.56 -22.71
N LEU A 288 21.09 9.58 -22.04
CA LEU A 288 19.97 8.70 -22.37
C LEU A 288 18.97 9.32 -23.34
N PHE A 289 18.62 10.59 -23.16
CA PHE A 289 17.54 11.23 -23.90
C PHE A 289 18.05 12.10 -25.07
N SER A 290 19.35 12.11 -25.35
CA SER A 290 19.91 12.89 -26.46
C SER A 290 19.29 12.51 -27.80
N GLY A 291 18.84 13.52 -28.54
CA GLY A 291 18.23 13.34 -29.86
C GLY A 291 16.71 13.30 -29.86
N LEU A 292 16.08 13.26 -28.68
CA LEU A 292 14.64 13.44 -28.54
C LEU A 292 14.22 14.91 -28.73
N GLY A 293 13.05 15.13 -29.33
CA GLY A 293 12.49 16.47 -29.56
C GLY A 293 13.20 17.28 -30.67
N PRO A 294 13.03 18.61 -30.69
CA PRO A 294 12.32 19.43 -29.70
C PRO A 294 10.82 19.12 -29.66
N TYR A 295 10.27 18.97 -28.46
CA TYR A 295 8.85 18.80 -28.22
C TYR A 295 8.23 20.14 -27.81
N THR A 296 6.98 20.36 -28.23
CA THR A 296 6.16 21.47 -27.74
C THR A 296 5.33 20.99 -26.56
N LEU A 297 5.30 21.75 -25.48
CA LEU A 297 4.51 21.45 -24.29
C LEU A 297 3.14 22.12 -24.39
N SER A 298 2.08 21.34 -24.16
CA SER A 298 0.69 21.78 -24.13
C SER A 298 0.04 21.31 -22.83
N TYR A 299 0.03 22.19 -21.83
CA TYR A 299 -0.44 21.86 -20.48
C TYR A 299 -1.98 21.74 -20.46
N PRO A 300 -2.53 20.69 -19.82
CA PRO A 300 -3.97 20.60 -19.59
C PRO A 300 -4.46 21.53 -18.47
N PHE A 301 -3.53 22.19 -17.77
CA PHE A 301 -3.74 23.07 -16.63
C PHE A 301 -2.72 24.23 -16.61
N SER A 302 -2.60 24.97 -15.50
CA SER A 302 -1.68 26.12 -15.40
C SER A 302 -0.24 25.65 -15.48
N ASN A 303 0.58 26.36 -16.26
CA ASN A 303 1.98 25.99 -16.41
C ASN A 303 2.82 26.57 -15.27
N TYR A 304 3.20 25.71 -14.33
CA TYR A 304 4.12 26.01 -13.22
C TYR A 304 5.42 25.24 -13.32
N SER A 305 5.77 24.71 -14.50
CA SER A 305 6.99 23.91 -14.65
C SER A 305 8.24 24.63 -14.16
N ASP A 306 9.22 23.84 -13.74
CA ASP A 306 10.47 24.24 -13.13
C ASP A 306 11.67 24.25 -14.10
N THR A 307 12.71 24.98 -13.71
CA THR A 307 14.05 24.81 -14.27
C THR A 307 14.96 24.14 -13.25
N PHE A 308 15.70 23.12 -13.69
CA PHE A 308 16.64 22.34 -12.91
C PHE A 308 18.10 22.60 -13.29
N VAL A 309 18.96 22.47 -12.28
CA VAL A 309 20.40 22.35 -12.43
C VAL A 309 20.80 21.00 -11.85
N ALA A 310 21.46 20.17 -12.65
CA ALA A 310 21.92 18.85 -12.20
C ALA A 310 23.03 18.97 -11.13
N ASP A 311 23.03 18.04 -10.18
CA ASP A 311 24.12 17.89 -9.21
C ASP A 311 25.35 17.19 -9.83
N ALA A 312 26.44 17.07 -9.07
CA ALA A 312 27.68 16.46 -9.59
C ALA A 312 27.58 14.95 -9.88
N GLY A 313 26.54 14.28 -9.41
CA GLY A 313 26.29 12.85 -9.61
C GLY A 313 25.13 12.55 -10.55
N GLY A 314 24.53 13.58 -11.16
CA GLY A 314 23.45 13.48 -12.14
C GLY A 314 23.77 14.29 -13.39
N GLU A 315 22.84 14.28 -14.33
CA GLU A 315 22.91 15.07 -15.55
C GLU A 315 21.54 15.66 -15.91
N LEU A 316 21.52 16.63 -16.83
CA LEU A 316 20.26 17.04 -17.44
C LEU A 316 19.79 15.96 -18.42
N ALA A 317 18.52 15.64 -18.37
CA ALA A 317 17.83 14.75 -19.31
C ALA A 317 17.09 15.54 -20.39
N PHE A 318 16.59 16.73 -20.04
CA PHE A 318 15.93 17.65 -20.97
C PHE A 318 16.43 19.07 -20.73
N ASP A 319 16.59 19.83 -21.81
CA ASP A 319 16.81 21.27 -21.79
C ASP A 319 15.61 21.96 -22.45
N GLY A 320 15.10 23.01 -21.82
CA GLY A 320 13.93 23.74 -22.25
C GLY A 320 14.22 25.19 -22.61
N ASN A 321 13.21 25.93 -23.05
CA ASN A 321 13.36 27.35 -23.38
C ASN A 321 13.67 28.24 -22.17
N GLN A 322 13.50 27.72 -20.94
CA GLN A 322 13.83 28.39 -19.68
C GLN A 322 15.04 27.76 -18.97
N GLY A 323 15.76 26.85 -19.64
CA GLY A 323 16.89 26.07 -19.10
C GLY A 323 16.52 24.61 -18.83
N GLY A 324 17.38 23.90 -18.09
CA GLY A 324 17.22 22.47 -17.80
C GLY A 324 15.81 22.12 -17.31
N ALA A 325 15.14 21.17 -17.94
CA ALA A 325 13.75 20.83 -17.68
C ALA A 325 13.57 19.44 -17.03
N ALA A 326 14.63 18.64 -16.97
CA ALA A 326 14.62 17.36 -16.27
C ALA A 326 16.03 16.93 -15.88
N THR A 327 16.16 16.13 -14.84
CA THR A 327 17.42 15.50 -14.40
C THR A 327 17.35 13.98 -14.46
N LEU A 328 18.49 13.35 -14.70
CA LEU A 328 18.69 11.91 -14.63
C LEU A 328 19.83 11.60 -13.66
N LYS A 329 19.67 10.56 -12.84
CA LYS A 329 20.70 10.02 -11.98
C LYS A 329 20.73 8.51 -12.05
N ILE A 330 21.90 7.95 -12.26
CA ILE A 330 22.13 6.51 -12.24
C ILE A 330 23.07 6.19 -11.08
N ASN A 331 22.56 5.45 -10.10
CA ASN A 331 23.29 5.00 -8.92
C ASN A 331 23.41 3.47 -8.97
N GLY A 332 24.52 2.97 -9.50
CA GLY A 332 24.70 1.52 -9.69
C GLY A 332 23.71 0.98 -10.73
N THR A 333 22.79 0.11 -10.29
CA THR A 333 21.72 -0.45 -11.12
C THR A 333 20.38 0.25 -10.95
N SER A 334 20.31 1.32 -10.14
CA SER A 334 19.09 2.10 -9.96
C SER A 334 19.15 3.43 -10.71
N MET A 335 18.01 3.87 -11.23
CA MET A 335 17.88 5.07 -12.04
C MET A 335 16.75 5.96 -11.52
N GLY A 336 17.01 7.24 -11.31
CA GLY A 336 16.00 8.26 -11.01
C GLY A 336 15.92 9.28 -12.13
N PHE A 337 14.73 9.48 -12.68
CA PHE A 337 14.42 10.44 -13.73
C PHE A 337 13.38 11.43 -13.20
N PHE A 338 13.72 12.71 -13.12
CA PHE A 338 12.84 13.73 -12.57
C PHE A 338 12.58 14.82 -13.62
N LEU A 339 11.33 14.88 -14.06
CA LEU A 339 10.82 15.92 -14.95
C LEU A 339 10.31 17.08 -14.10
N GLY A 340 10.81 18.29 -14.36
CA GLY A 340 10.29 19.53 -13.79
C GLY A 340 9.06 20.05 -14.54
N PHE A 341 8.48 19.22 -15.41
CA PHE A 341 7.24 19.49 -16.10
C PHE A 341 6.40 18.22 -16.11
N PRO A 342 5.07 18.34 -16.12
CA PRO A 342 4.15 17.22 -16.27
C PRO A 342 4.33 16.51 -17.61
N ALA A 343 4.54 15.20 -17.61
CA ALA A 343 4.66 14.39 -18.82
C ALA A 343 3.39 14.46 -19.68
N GLU A 344 2.21 14.67 -19.09
CA GLU A 344 0.94 14.91 -19.77
C GLU A 344 0.90 16.21 -20.58
N ALA A 345 1.86 17.13 -20.39
CA ALA A 345 2.03 18.26 -21.30
C ALA A 345 2.67 17.88 -22.64
N LEU A 346 3.28 16.69 -22.76
CA LEU A 346 3.74 16.15 -24.04
C LEU A 346 2.55 15.59 -24.83
N ALA A 347 2.57 15.73 -26.15
CA ALA A 347 1.64 15.03 -27.02
C ALA A 347 1.80 13.50 -26.86
N ASP A 348 0.73 12.74 -27.08
CA ASP A 348 0.72 11.29 -26.78
C ASP A 348 1.89 10.52 -27.42
N ALA A 349 2.24 10.82 -28.68
CA ALA A 349 3.35 10.18 -29.38
C ALA A 349 4.72 10.57 -28.80
N ASP A 350 4.88 11.84 -28.40
CA ASP A 350 6.12 12.34 -27.81
C ASP A 350 6.30 11.77 -26.40
N ARG A 351 5.22 11.70 -25.61
CA ARG A 351 5.21 11.06 -24.28
C ARG A 351 5.58 9.58 -24.38
N GLN A 352 5.01 8.87 -25.36
CA GLN A 352 5.35 7.47 -25.61
C GLN A 352 6.83 7.31 -25.97
N GLU A 353 7.40 8.17 -26.81
CA GLU A 353 8.84 8.13 -27.15
C GLU A 353 9.75 8.33 -25.92
N VAL A 354 9.40 9.29 -25.05
CA VAL A 354 10.13 9.50 -23.78
C VAL A 354 10.03 8.28 -22.87
N PHE A 355 8.85 7.67 -22.76
CA PHE A 355 8.62 6.48 -21.93
C PHE A 355 9.37 5.28 -22.51
N GLU A 356 9.39 5.09 -23.83
CA GLU A 356 10.15 4.03 -24.50
C GLU A 356 11.65 4.11 -24.18
N VAL A 357 12.24 5.30 -24.18
CA VAL A 357 13.64 5.51 -23.80
C VAL A 357 13.87 5.21 -22.32
N PHE A 358 13.00 5.70 -21.43
CA PHE A 358 13.09 5.44 -19.98
C PHE A 358 12.97 3.94 -19.67
N PHE A 359 11.96 3.27 -20.22
CA PHE A 359 11.75 1.84 -20.03
C PHE A 359 12.84 0.99 -20.69
N GLY A 360 13.36 1.41 -21.84
CA GLY A 360 14.48 0.76 -22.51
C GLY A 360 15.71 0.71 -21.60
N ALA A 361 16.13 1.87 -21.08
CA ALA A 361 17.24 1.95 -20.12
C ALA A 361 16.95 1.21 -18.81
N CYS A 362 15.69 1.22 -18.39
CA CYS A 362 15.30 0.46 -17.22
C CYS A 362 15.39 -1.04 -17.48
N SER A 363 14.99 -1.55 -18.65
CA SER A 363 14.88 -3.00 -18.94
C SER A 363 16.21 -3.72 -19.15
N GLU A 364 17.26 -2.99 -19.53
CA GLU A 364 18.61 -3.52 -19.59
C GLU A 364 19.16 -3.59 -18.15
N PRO A 365 19.73 -4.73 -17.69
CA PRO A 365 20.68 -4.66 -16.57
C PRO A 365 21.70 -3.58 -16.93
N ALA A 366 22.29 -2.86 -15.97
CA ALA A 366 23.42 -1.98 -16.26
C ALA A 366 24.57 -2.80 -16.86
N LEU A 367 24.49 -3.03 -18.17
CA LEU A 367 25.37 -3.88 -18.95
C LEU A 367 26.55 -2.98 -19.28
N PHE A 368 27.61 -3.21 -18.51
CA PHE A 368 28.99 -2.85 -18.78
C PHE A 368 29.44 -1.43 -18.37
N SER A 369 29.93 -1.32 -17.13
CA SER A 369 30.91 -0.28 -16.78
C SER A 369 32.33 -0.62 -17.25
N ASP A 370 32.51 -1.60 -18.15
CA ASP A 370 33.83 -2.15 -18.51
C ASP A 370 34.47 -1.55 -19.78
N GLY A 371 33.88 -0.49 -20.35
CA GLY A 371 34.50 0.27 -21.45
C GLY A 371 34.49 -0.46 -22.80
N PHE A 372 33.69 -1.52 -22.95
CA PHE A 372 33.54 -2.24 -24.22
C PHE A 372 33.15 -1.32 -25.40
N GLU A 373 32.26 -0.35 -25.18
CA GLU A 373 31.80 0.60 -26.22
C GLU A 373 32.86 1.63 -26.65
N GLY A 374 33.99 1.72 -25.93
CA GLY A 374 35.12 2.59 -26.29
C GLY A 374 36.16 1.92 -27.20
N GLY A 375 36.01 0.64 -27.53
CA GLY A 375 36.98 -0.12 -28.33
C GLY A 375 38.32 -0.36 -27.63
N ASP A 376 38.40 -0.23 -26.30
CA ASP A 376 39.63 -0.41 -25.54
C ASP A 376 39.89 -1.91 -25.26
N THR A 377 40.78 -2.52 -26.05
CA THR A 377 41.20 -3.92 -25.86
C THR A 377 42.43 -4.07 -24.96
N THR A 378 42.89 -3.00 -24.28
CA THR A 378 44.16 -3.03 -23.53
C THR A 378 44.14 -3.93 -22.30
N ALA A 379 42.96 -4.34 -21.82
CA ALA A 379 42.79 -5.30 -20.73
C ALA A 379 43.09 -6.77 -21.12
N TRP A 380 43.34 -7.08 -22.39
CA TRP A 380 43.56 -8.45 -22.87
C TRP A 380 44.99 -8.65 -23.36
N SER A 381 45.79 -9.41 -22.61
CA SER A 381 47.00 -10.06 -23.15
C SER A 381 46.71 -11.54 -23.37
N TRP A 382 46.61 -11.94 -24.64
CA TRP A 382 46.45 -13.35 -25.02
C TRP A 382 47.80 -14.06 -24.92
N SER A 383 47.95 -14.95 -23.94
CA SER A 383 49.08 -15.87 -23.81
C SER A 383 48.61 -17.30 -24.07
N GLY A 384 48.32 -17.62 -25.33
CA GLY A 384 47.87 -18.95 -25.74
C GLY A 384 48.76 -19.51 -26.85
N THR A 385 49.62 -20.46 -26.52
CA THR A 385 50.43 -21.20 -27.49
C THR A 385 49.53 -22.08 -28.35
N LYS A 386 49.60 -21.93 -29.68
CA LYS A 386 48.89 -22.80 -30.64
C LYS A 386 49.33 -24.26 -30.50
N TRP A 387 48.36 -25.15 -30.33
CA TRP A 387 48.45 -26.56 -30.72
C TRP A 387 47.20 -26.94 -31.50
#